data_AF-A0A428LGP5-F1
#
_entry.id   AF-A0A428LGP5-F1
#
_cell.length_a   1.000
_cell.length_b   1.000
_cell.length_c   1.000
_cell.angle_alpha   90.00
_cell.angle_beta   90.00
_cell.angle_gamma   90.00
#
_symmetry.space_group_name_H-M   'P 1'
#
loop_
_entity.id
_entity.type
_entity.pdbx_description
1 polymer ?
#
loop_
_entity_poly.entity_id
_entity_poly.type
_entity_poly.pdbx_seq_one_letter_code
_entity_poly.pdbx_strand_id
1 'polypeptide(L)' 'MIRRQRLRGPTITMSIYLDPDTDLLLLKAKDRSGRSKSQEALLRLRDHLLKYPDFYNSEMAEVIPNNLSKHDDE' A
#
# COMPACT_ATOMS: atom_id res chain seq x y z
N MET A 1 -15.75 3.82 33.79
CA MET A 1 -15.89 3.58 32.33
C MET A 1 -14.64 4.08 31.62
N ILE A 2 -13.76 3.18 31.18
CA ILE A 2 -12.53 3.57 30.47
C ILE A 2 -12.90 3.76 28.99
N ARG A 3 -12.87 5.01 28.50
CA ARG A 3 -12.92 5.27 27.06
C ARG A 3 -11.66 4.66 26.46
N ARG A 4 -11.79 3.53 25.77
CA ARG A 4 -10.73 3.00 24.89
C ARG A 4 -10.55 4.02 23.78
N GLN A 5 -9.68 5.01 24.02
CA GLN A 5 -9.17 5.89 22.99
C GLN A 5 -8.47 4.94 22.01
N ARG A 6 -9.13 4.63 20.88
CA ARG A 6 -8.48 3.92 19.80
C ARG A 6 -7.23 4.73 19.49
N LEU A 7 -6.06 4.14 19.60
CA LEU A 7 -4.80 4.71 19.12
C LEU A 7 -4.98 4.95 17.62
N ARG A 8 -5.55 6.10 17.27
CA ARG A 8 -5.70 6.52 15.88
C ARG A 8 -4.31 6.97 15.47
N GLY A 9 -3.62 6.10 14.72
CA GLY A 9 -2.44 6.50 13.98
C GLY A 9 -2.75 7.64 13.00
N PRO A 10 -1.73 8.19 12.33
CA PRO A 10 -1.92 9.25 11.34
C PRO A 10 -2.99 8.83 10.32
N THR A 11 -3.98 9.70 10.10
CA THR A 11 -5.01 9.48 9.09
C THR A 11 -4.57 10.14 7.80
N ILE A 12 -4.33 9.34 6.77
CA ILE A 12 -4.02 9.81 5.42
C ILE A 12 -5.28 9.65 4.58
N THR A 13 -5.73 10.74 3.94
CA THR A 13 -6.78 10.70 2.93
C THR A 13 -6.14 10.56 1.56
N MET A 14 -6.52 9.53 0.80
CA MET A 14 -6.03 9.26 -0.55
C MET A 14 -7.21 9.22 -1.52
N SER A 15 -7.06 9.88 -2.67
CA SER A 15 -7.95 9.71 -3.82
C SER A 15 -7.32 8.71 -4.79
N ILE A 16 -8.07 7.71 -5.22
CA ILE A 16 -7.64 6.71 -6.20
C ILE A 16 -8.57 6.74 -7.41
N TYR A 17 -8.00 6.68 -8.60
CA TYR A 17 -8.75 6.48 -9.84
C TYR A 17 -8.84 4.99 -10.13
N LEU A 18 -10.05 4.49 -10.32
CA LEU A 18 -10.30 3.10 -10.67
C LEU A 18 -10.79 3.04 -12.11
N ASP A 19 -10.27 2.08 -12.87
CA ASP A 19 -10.89 1.69 -14.12
C ASP A 19 -12.29 1.08 -13.86
N PRO A 20 -13.18 1.04 -14.87
CA PRO A 20 -14.54 0.56 -14.69
C PRO A 20 -14.65 -0.87 -14.15
N ASP A 21 -13.73 -1.75 -14.55
CA ASP A 21 -13.75 -3.17 -14.15
C ASP A 21 -13.37 -3.32 -12.67
N THR A 22 -12.32 -2.63 -12.24
CA THR A 22 -11.91 -2.58 -10.83
C THR A 22 -12.99 -1.95 -9.95
N ASP A 23 -13.65 -0.88 -10.43
CA ASP A 23 -14.75 -0.24 -9.71
C ASP A 23 -15.92 -1.20 -9.47
N LEU A 24 -16.29 -1.97 -10.49
CA LEU A 24 -17.35 -2.97 -10.41
C LEU A 24 -16.98 -4.12 -9.45
N LEU A 25 -15.74 -4.59 -9.47
CA LEU A 25 -15.25 -5.60 -8.53
C LEU A 25 -15.32 -5.09 -7.08
N LEU A 26 -14.92 -3.84 -6.85
CA LEU A 26 -14.98 -3.22 -5.53
C LEU A 26 -16.43 -2.99 -5.07
N LEU A 27 -17.33 -2.62 -5.97
CA LEU A 27 -18.76 -2.47 -5.68
C LEU A 27 -19.40 -3.80 -5.27
N LYS A 28 -19.16 -4.88 -6.03
CA LYS A 28 -19.65 -6.23 -5.68
C LYS A 28 -19.09 -6.70 -4.34
N ALA A 29 -17.81 -6.42 -4.08
CA ALA A 29 -17.18 -6.73 -2.79
C ALA A 29 -17.86 -6.00 -1.62
N LYS A 30 -18.09 -4.70 -1.80
CA LYS A 30 -18.80 -3.84 -0.84
C LYS A 30 -20.20 -4.39 -0.53
N ASP A 31 -20.96 -4.73 -1.56
CA ASP A 31 -22.34 -5.22 -1.39
C ASP A 31 -22.38 -6.58 -0.69
N ARG A 32 -21.42 -7.48 -0.96
CA ARG A 32 -21.31 -8.76 -0.25
C ARG A 32 -20.91 -8.62 1.22
N SER A 33 -20.09 -7.63 1.57
CA SER A 33 -19.57 -7.48 2.93
C SER A 33 -20.38 -6.53 3.82
N GLY A 34 -21.26 -5.73 3.22
CA GLY A 34 -22.05 -4.70 3.92
C GLY A 34 -21.22 -3.50 4.41
N ARG A 35 -19.96 -3.36 3.97
CA ARG A 35 -19.08 -2.26 4.38
C ARG A 35 -19.20 -1.04 3.45
N SER A 36 -18.52 0.06 3.79
CA SER A 36 -18.35 1.15 2.81
C SER A 36 -17.33 0.78 1.73
N LYS A 37 -17.41 1.44 0.58
CA LYS A 37 -16.47 1.25 -0.53
C LYS A 37 -15.03 1.55 -0.12
N SER A 38 -14.83 2.61 0.67
CA SER A 38 -13.52 2.98 1.23
C SER A 38 -12.98 1.93 2.21
N GLN A 39 -13.84 1.32 3.02
CA GLN A 39 -13.42 0.30 3.97
C GLN A 39 -13.03 -1.00 3.28
N GLU A 40 -13.76 -1.42 2.24
CA GLU A 40 -13.32 -2.55 1.41
C GLU A 40 -11.99 -2.26 0.70
N ALA A 41 -11.82 -1.06 0.13
CA ALA A 41 -10.58 -0.67 -0.51
C ALA A 41 -9.39 -0.75 0.46
N LEU A 42 -9.56 -0.23 1.69
CA LEU A 42 -8.54 -0.30 2.73
C LEU A 42 -8.22 -1.75 3.12
N LEU A 43 -9.25 -2.60 3.28
CA LEU A 43 -9.04 -4.01 3.63
C LEU A 43 -8.27 -4.74 2.53
N ARG A 44 -8.61 -4.52 1.26
CA ARG A 44 -7.92 -5.12 0.11
C ARG A 44 -6.49 -4.62 -0.04
N LEU A 45 -6.27 -3.32 0.15
CA LEU A 45 -4.93 -2.73 0.14
C LEU A 45 -4.07 -3.32 1.25
N ARG A 46 -4.60 -3.40 2.48
CA ARG A 46 -3.90 -4.01 3.62
C ARG A 46 -3.57 -5.48 3.35
N ASP A 47 -4.53 -6.26 2.88
CA ASP A 47 -4.34 -7.68 2.55
C ASP A 47 -3.26 -7.87 1.48
N HIS A 48 -3.30 -7.07 0.42
CA HIS A 48 -2.30 -7.11 -0.64
C HIS A 48 -0.90 -6.75 -0.15
N LEU A 49 -0.75 -5.69 0.65
CA LEU A 49 0.54 -5.28 1.22
C LEU A 49 1.10 -6.31 2.22
N LEU A 50 0.24 -7.01 2.96
CA LEU A 50 0.68 -8.11 3.84
C LEU A 50 1.11 -9.35 3.04
N LYS A 51 0.43 -9.61 1.92
CA LYS A 51 0.75 -10.73 1.03
C LYS A 51 2.03 -10.50 0.22
N TYR A 52 2.30 -9.26 -0.16
CA TYR A 52 3.47 -8.85 -0.93
C TYR A 52 4.23 -7.75 -0.17
N PRO A 53 4.96 -8.10 0.91
CA PRO A 53 5.65 -7.15 1.77
C PRO A 53 6.86 -6.49 1.09
N ASP A 54 7.44 -7.16 0.10
CA ASP A 54 8.70 -6.76 -0.54
C ASP A 54 8.44 -6.21 -1.95
N PHE A 55 8.59 -4.90 -2.12
CA PHE A 55 8.63 -4.26 -3.44
C PHE A 55 10.03 -4.31 -4.07
N TYR A 56 11.06 -4.62 -3.28
CA TYR A 56 12.42 -4.83 -3.74
C TYR A 56 12.67 -6.34 -3.81
N ASN A 57 12.46 -6.92 -5.00
CA ASN A 57 13.01 -8.23 -5.28
C ASN A 57 14.52 -8.20 -4.99
N SER A 58 15.04 -9.27 -4.40
CA SER A 58 16.47 -9.47 -4.14
C SER A 58 17.37 -9.30 -5.36
N GLU A 59 16.82 -9.26 -6.58
CA GLU A 59 17.53 -8.96 -7.83
C GLU A 59 17.80 -7.45 -8.09
N MET A 60 17.12 -6.52 -7.40
CA MET A 60 17.34 -5.07 -7.58
C MET A 60 18.35 -4.48 -6.58
N ALA A 61 18.77 -5.24 -5.57
CA ALA A 61 19.80 -4.81 -4.62
C ALA A 61 21.22 -4.83 -5.20
N GLU A 62 21.45 -5.52 -6.32
CA GLU A 62 22.78 -5.65 -6.94
C GLU A 62 23.16 -4.51 -7.90
N VAL A 63 22.29 -3.51 -8.10
CA VAL A 63 22.55 -2.41 -9.06
C VAL A 63 22.91 -1.07 -8.43
N ILE A 64 23.24 -1.03 -7.13
CA ILE A 64 23.99 0.10 -6.57
C ILE A 64 25.46 -0.33 -6.46
N PRO A 65 26.29 -0.19 -7.52
CA PRO A 65 27.72 -0.30 -7.37
C PRO A 65 28.21 0.81 -6.42
N ASN A 66 28.83 0.36 -5.32
CA ASN A 66 29.50 1.12 -4.27
C ASN A 66 30.78 1.85 -4.72
N ASN A 67 30.80 2.47 -5.91
CA ASN A 67 31.95 3.22 -6.40
C ASN A 67 31.47 4.65 -6.73
N LEU A 68 31.48 5.61 -5.81
CA LEU A 68 32.69 6.29 -5.38
C LEU A 68 33.73 6.40 -6.52
N SER A 69 33.39 7.11 -7.60
CA SER A 69 34.44 7.68 -8.45
C SER A 69 35.06 8.87 -7.71
N LYS A 70 35.89 8.56 -6.72
CA LYS A 70 37.12 9.33 -6.55
C LYS A 70 37.93 9.10 -7.82
N HIS A 71 37.89 10.08 -8.72
CA HIS A 71 38.99 10.32 -9.62
C HIS A 71 39.71 11.55 -9.08
N ASP A 72 40.50 11.30 -8.03
CA ASP A 72 41.73 12.05 -7.84
C ASP A 72 42.79 11.37 -8.72
N ASP A 73 43.75 12.17 -9.21
CA ASP A 73 44.98 11.84 -9.94
C ASP A 73 44.84 11.64 -11.47
N GLU A 74 45.07 12.70 -12.26
CA GLU A 74 46.40 13.16 -12.72
C GLU A 74 46.37 14.61 -13.26
#